data_AF-A0A925HLQ2-F1
#
_entry.id   AF-A0A925HLQ2-F1
#
_cell.length_a   1.000
_cell.length_b   1.000
_cell.length_c   1.000
_cell.angle_alpha   90.00
_cell.angle_beta   90.00
_cell.angle_gamma   90.00
#
_symmetry.space_group_name_H-M   'P 1'
#
loop_
_entity.id
_entity.type
_entity.pdbx_description
1 polymer ?
#
loop_
_entity_poly.entity_id
_entity_poly.type
_entity_poly.pdbx_seq_one_letter_code
_entity_poly.pdbx_strand_id
1 'polypeptide(L)' 'MDEFEASIGQIVQDDLIRRFGYPQRFKKLPTGSEVWDYEFLAGNSRCVGYRVFFDQDRRSQRWEPQSCRINQ' A
#
# COMPACT_ATOMS: atom_id res chain seq x y z
N MET A 1 5.73 -5.99 14.14
CA MET A 1 5.72 -5.22 12.88
C MET A 1 4.86 -6.02 11.92
N ASP A 2 3.90 -5.39 11.27
CA ASP A 2 3.03 -6.09 10.32
C ASP A 2 3.87 -6.60 9.13
N GLU A 3 3.57 -7.78 8.60
CA GLU A 3 4.32 -8.35 7.46
C GLU A 3 4.28 -7.39 6.25
N PHE A 4 3.16 -6.69 6.08
CA PHE A 4 2.99 -5.68 5.06
C PHE A 4 4.02 -4.55 5.23
N GLU A 5 4.08 -3.94 6.42
CA GLU A 5 4.99 -2.84 6.74
C GLU A 5 6.46 -3.23 6.55
N ALA A 6 6.83 -4.45 6.97
CA ALA A 6 8.20 -4.94 6.88
C ALA A 6 8.67 -5.20 5.43
N SER A 7 7.73 -5.40 4.50
CA SER A 7 8.03 -5.64 3.10
C SER A 7 8.35 -4.36 2.30
N ILE A 8 7.83 -3.21 2.75
CA ILE A 8 8.00 -1.93 2.07
C ILE A 8 9.47 -1.50 2.10
N GLY A 9 9.97 -1.03 0.96
CA GLY A 9 11.39 -0.72 0.76
C GLY A 9 12.18 -1.86 0.12
N GLN A 10 11.65 -3.10 0.15
CA GLN A 10 12.35 -4.29 -0.32
C GLN A 10 11.78 -4.84 -1.63
N ILE A 11 10.46 -4.69 -1.82
CA ILE A 11 9.74 -5.32 -2.93
C ILE A 11 9.15 -4.32 -3.92
N VAL A 12 8.88 -4.79 -5.14
CA VAL A 12 8.25 -4.02 -6.22
C VAL A 12 6.73 -4.21 -6.23
N GLN A 13 6.05 -3.39 -7.03
CA GLN A 13 4.59 -3.44 -7.24
C GLN A 13 4.05 -4.86 -7.51
N ASP A 14 4.68 -5.61 -8.42
CA ASP A 14 4.21 -6.95 -8.79
C ASP A 14 4.29 -7.94 -7.62
N ASP A 15 5.32 -7.83 -6.78
CA ASP A 15 5.47 -8.64 -5.58
C ASP A 15 4.45 -8.27 -4.50
N LEU A 16 4.14 -6.97 -4.36
CA LEU A 16 3.06 -6.52 -3.46
C LEU A 16 1.72 -7.09 -3.90
N ILE A 17 1.40 -7.05 -5.20
CA ILE A 17 0.16 -7.63 -5.73
C ILE A 17 0.13 -9.14 -5.47
N ARG A 18 1.23 -9.83 -5.72
CA ARG A 18 1.31 -11.28 -5.53
C ARG A 18 1.11 -11.71 -4.07
N ARG A 19 1.61 -10.91 -3.13
CA ARG A 19 1.58 -11.24 -1.69
C ARG A 19 0.33 -10.75 -0.97
N PHE A 20 -0.11 -9.53 -1.27
CA PHE A 20 -1.15 -8.82 -0.51
C PHE A 20 -2.38 -8.46 -1.36
N GLY A 21 -2.34 -8.75 -2.66
CA GLY A 21 -3.40 -8.41 -3.59
C GLY A 21 -3.30 -6.99 -4.15
N TYR A 22 -4.26 -6.64 -5.00
CA TYR A 22 -4.35 -5.29 -5.56
C TYR A 22 -4.73 -4.27 -4.48
N PRO A 23 -4.19 -3.03 -4.56
CA PRO A 23 -4.59 -1.97 -3.67
C PRO A 23 -6.05 -1.58 -3.91
N GLN A 24 -6.73 -1.10 -2.87
CA GLN A 24 -8.08 -0.57 -2.99
C GLN A 24 -8.12 0.68 -3.88
N ARG A 25 -7.05 1.48 -3.86
CA ARG A 25 -6.91 2.68 -4.71
C ARG A 25 -5.47 2.84 -5.16
N PHE A 26 -5.27 3.38 -6.36
CA PHE A 26 -3.96 3.79 -6.82
C PHE A 26 -4.04 5.10 -7.58
N LYS A 27 -2.97 5.87 -7.55
CA LYS A 27 -2.83 7.13 -8.26
C LYS A 27 -1.44 7.25 -8.88
N LYS A 28 -1.39 7.67 -10.14
CA LYS A 28 -0.16 8.14 -10.78
C LYS A 28 0.08 9.60 -10.43
N LEU A 29 1.30 9.91 -9.98
CA LEU A 29 1.75 11.26 -9.70
C LEU A 29 2.30 11.90 -10.99
N PRO A 30 2.34 13.25 -11.07
CA PRO A 30 2.92 13.96 -12.22
C PRO A 30 4.39 13.61 -12.49
N THR A 31 5.10 13.14 -11.46
CA THR A 31 6.48 12.63 -11.53
C THR A 31 6.61 11.29 -12.25
N GLY A 32 5.50 10.66 -12.64
CA GLY A 32 5.46 9.32 -13.23
C GLY A 32 5.50 8.18 -12.19
N SER A 33 5.72 8.50 -10.91
CA SER A 33 5.67 7.53 -9.83
C SER A 33 4.24 7.26 -9.37
N GLU A 34 4.04 6.20 -8.59
CA GLU A 34 2.72 5.77 -8.13
C GLU A 34 2.58 5.83 -6.61
N VAL A 35 1.34 5.97 -6.18
CA VAL A 35 0.93 5.89 -4.77
C VAL A 35 -0.26 4.95 -4.69
N TRP A 36 -0.15 3.93 -3.85
CA TRP A 36 -1.19 2.91 -3.67
C TRP A 36 -1.72 2.95 -2.25
N ASP A 37 -3.04 2.90 -2.10
CA ASP A 37 -3.71 2.81 -0.81
C ASP A 37 -4.25 1.39 -0.62
N TYR A 38 -3.79 0.74 0.45
CA TYR A 38 -4.23 -0.57 0.93
C TYR A 38 -5.10 -0.42 2.16
N GLU A 39 -6.12 -1.27 2.29
CA GLU A 39 -6.98 -1.37 3.46
C GLU A 39 -7.15 -2.85 3.82
N PHE A 40 -6.80 -3.20 5.05
CA PHE A 40 -6.91 -4.56 5.59
C PHE A 40 -7.89 -4.58 6.75
N LEU A 41 -8.67 -5.65 6.84
CA LEU A 41 -9.48 -5.94 8.01
C LEU A 41 -8.62 -6.66 9.04
N ALA A 42 -8.25 -5.96 10.12
CA ALA A 42 -7.63 -6.57 11.29
C ALA A 42 -8.71 -7.12 12.24
N GLY A 43 -8.31 -8.03 13.13
CA GLY A 43 -9.20 -8.63 14.13
C GLY A 43 -10.03 -7.58 14.90
N ASN A 44 -11.26 -7.96 15.28
CA ASN A 44 -12.31 -7.08 15.84
C ASN A 44 -12.89 -6.05 14.84
N SER A 45 -12.91 -6.36 13.54
CA SER A 45 -13.48 -5.50 12.49
C SER A 45 -12.81 -4.12 12.40
N ARG A 46 -11.59 -4.00 12.93
CA ARG A 46 -10.83 -2.76 12.85
C ARG A 46 -10.14 -2.72 11.51
N CYS A 47 -10.44 -1.71 10.71
CA CYS A 47 -9.73 -1.49 9.47
C CYS A 47 -8.40 -0.77 9.72
N VAL A 48 -7.35 -1.23 9.04
CA VAL A 48 -6.03 -0.60 9.01
C VAL A 48 -5.71 -0.23 7.57
N GLY A 49 -5.45 1.06 7.33
CA GLY A 49 -5.11 1.57 6.01
C GLY A 49 -3.65 1.93 5.91
N TYR A 50 -3.05 1.67 4.75
CA TYR A 50 -1.67 1.99 4.43
C TYR A 50 -1.61 2.71 3.09
N ARG A 51 -0.83 3.78 3.02
CA ARG A 51 -0.45 4.42 1.76
C ARG A 51 0.99 4.09 1.45
N VAL A 52 1.25 3.45 0.31
CA VAL A 52 2.57 3.07 -0.16
C VAL A 52 3.00 3.99 -1.30
N PHE A 53 4.23 4.49 -1.24
CA PHE A 53 4.83 5.33 -2.26
C PHE A 53 5.87 4.53 -3.04
N PHE A 54 5.84 4.68 -4.35
CA PHE A 54 6.77 4.03 -5.28
C PHE A 54 7.69 5.05 -5.93
N ASP A 55 8.83 4.57 -6.42
CA ASP A 55 9.66 5.31 -7.36
C ASP A 55 9.24 5.06 -8.81
N GLN A 56 10.02 5.57 -9.77
CA GLN A 56 9.78 5.38 -11.21
C GLN A 56 10.05 3.94 -11.68
N ASP A 57 10.89 3.20 -10.94
CA ASP A 57 11.20 1.78 -11.19
C ASP A 57 10.19 0.84 -10.52
N ARG A 58 9.09 1.38 -9.99
CA ARG A 58 8.00 0.65 -9.32
C ARG A 58 8.44 -0.09 -8.06
N ARG A 59 9.56 0.31 -7.46
CA ARG A 59 10.01 -0.21 -6.16
C ARG A 59 9.31 0.57 -5.04
N SER A 60 8.80 -0.15 -4.05
CA SER A 60 8.23 0.47 -2.87
C SER A 60 9.32 1.19 -2.07
N GLN A 61 9.05 2.41 -1.64
CA GLN A 61 10.05 3.26 -0.97
C GLN A 61 9.72 3.48 0.49
N ARG A 62 8.45 3.82 0.78
CA ARG A 62 7.96 4.13 2.12
C ARG A 62 6.47 3.93 2.20
N TRP A 63 5.96 3.85 3.41
CA TRP A 63 4.53 3.82 3.69
C TRP A 63 4.13 4.83 4.76
N GLU A 64 2.86 5.20 4.77
CA GLU A 64 2.23 6.03 5.79
C GLU A 64 0.92 5.37 6.27
N PRO A 65 0.57 5.49 7.56
CA PRO A 65 -0.74 5.07 8.03
C PRO A 65 -1.82 5.94 7.40
N GLN A 66 -2.93 5.32 6.98
CA GLN A 66 -4.06 5.99 6.37
C GLN A 66 -5.36 5.57 7.06
N SER A 67 -6.26 6.53 7.26
CA SER A 67 -7.62 6.22 7.70
C SER A 67 -8.34 5.40 6.64
N CYS A 68 -8.92 4.28 7.06
CA CYS A 68 -9.74 3.46 6.18
C CYS A 68 -10.96 4.22 5.66
N ARG A 69 -11.35 3.87 4.44
CA ARG A 69 -12.49 4.47 3.75
C ARG A 69 -13.55 3.45 3.36
N ILE A 70 -13.41 2.19 3.78
CA ILE A 70 -14.53 1.25 3.88
C ILE A 70 -15.63 1.95 4.72
N ASN A 71 -16.72 2.36 4.05
CA ASN A 71 -17.89 3.13 4.53
C ASN A 71 -17.98 4.64 4.19
N GLN A 72 -17.33 5.13 3.12
CA GLN A 72 -17.71 6.43 2.50
C GLN A 72 -18.44 6.23 1.16
#